data_AF-A0A7W0RN46-F1
#
_entry.id   AF-A0A7W0RN46-F1
#
_cell.length_a   1.000
_cell.length_b   1.000
_cell.length_c   1.000
_cell.angle_alpha   90.00
_cell.angle_beta   90.00
_cell.angle_gamma   90.00
#
_symmetry.space_group_name_H-M   'P 1'
#
loop_
_entity.id
_entity.type
_entity.pdbx_description
1 polymer ?
#
loop_
_entity_poly.entity_id
_entity_poly.type
_entity_poly.pdbx_seq_one_letter_code
_entity_poly.pdbx_strand_id
1 'polypeptide(L)' 'MVLRAKIVLRAAEGMRNKDVALELGTSRKTVGLWRERFADGRIEAIQADAPRGAPASDGCTRAQ' A
#
# COMPACT_ATOMS: atom_id res chain seq x y z
N MET A 1 -1.37 7.17 7.33
CA MET A 1 -0.94 6.90 5.94
C MET A 1 0.39 7.62 5.64
N VAL A 2 1.54 7.05 6.00
CA VAL A 2 2.86 7.67 5.70
C VAL A 2 3.95 6.64 5.43
N LEU A 3 4.00 5.53 6.19
CA LEU A 3 5.07 4.52 6.08
C LEU A 3 5.21 3.93 4.66
N ARG A 4 4.09 3.65 4.00
CA ARG A 4 4.04 3.00 2.68
C ARG A 4 4.55 3.90 1.56
N ALA A 5 4.14 5.17 1.57
CA ALA A 5 4.65 6.17 0.65
C ALA A 5 6.17 6.37 0.83
N LYS A 6 6.65 6.36 2.09
CA LYS A 6 8.09 6.39 2.39
C LYS A 6 8.82 5.15 1.85
N ILE A 7 8.24 3.96 1.97
CA ILE A 7 8.81 2.73 1.39
C ILE A 7 9.00 2.87 -0.13
N VAL A 8 7.96 3.34 -0.83
CA VAL A 8 8.00 3.48 -2.30
C VAL A 8 8.97 4.56 -2.74
N LEU A 9 9.00 5.70 -2.05
CA LEU A 9 9.95 6.79 -2.32
C LEU A 9 11.39 6.28 -2.21
N ARG A 10 11.74 5.61 -1.10
CA ARG A 10 13.08 5.08 -0.87
C ARG A 10 13.44 3.94 -1.84
N ALA A 11 12.46 3.13 -2.20
CA ALA A 11 12.64 2.11 -3.24
C ALA A 11 12.90 2.72 -4.63
N ALA A 12 12.29 3.86 -4.96
CA ALA A 12 12.51 4.60 -6.19
C ALA A 12 13.89 5.28 -6.23
N GLU A 13 14.43 5.66 -5.08
CA GLU A 13 15.81 6.12 -4.92
C GLU A 13 16.86 5.00 -5.10
N GLY A 14 16.42 3.76 -5.39
CA GLY A 14 17.31 2.62 -5.63
C GLY A 14 17.78 1.91 -4.35
N MET A 15 17.22 2.25 -3.19
CA MET A 15 17.58 1.59 -1.94
C MET A 15 17.13 0.12 -1.93
N ARG A 16 17.96 -0.73 -1.31
CA ARG A 16 17.62 -2.15 -1.13
C ARG A 16 16.58 -2.30 -0.03
N ASN A 17 15.71 -3.30 -0.17
CA ASN A 17 14.59 -3.53 0.75
C ASN A 17 15.02 -3.69 2.22
N LYS A 18 16.25 -4.15 2.46
CA LYS A 18 16.84 -4.30 3.78
C LYS A 18 17.19 -2.97 4.45
N ASP A 19 17.70 -2.04 3.66
CA ASP A 19 18.16 -0.74 4.12
C ASP A 19 16.92 0.14 4.39
N VAL A 20 15.92 0.09 3.51
CA VAL A 20 14.60 0.72 3.71
C VAL A 20 13.88 0.17 4.95
N ALA A 21 13.94 -1.15 5.17
CA ALA A 21 13.34 -1.78 6.33
C ALA A 21 13.97 -1.29 7.64
N LEU A 22 15.30 -1.18 7.68
CA LEU A 22 16.04 -0.69 8.84
C LEU A 22 15.72 0.79 9.11
N GLU A 23 15.75 1.62 8.06
CA GLU A 23 15.51 3.07 8.17
C GLU A 23 14.09 3.40 8.63
N LEU A 24 13.09 2.65 8.14
CA LEU A 24 11.69 2.87 8.49
C LEU A 24 11.22 2.04 9.70
N GLY A 25 12.12 1.26 10.32
CA GLY A 25 11.79 0.38 11.45
C GLY A 25 10.73 -0.67 11.11
N THR A 26 10.72 -1.16 9.87
CA THR A 26 9.74 -2.14 9.39
C THR A 26 10.40 -3.43 8.94
N SER A 27 9.59 -4.44 8.57
CA SER A 27 10.10 -5.72 8.11
C SER A 27 10.41 -5.71 6.62
N ARG A 28 11.46 -6.43 6.22
CA ARG A 28 11.85 -6.60 4.81
C ARG A 28 10.72 -7.20 3.96
N LYS A 29 9.90 -8.08 4.55
CA LYS A 29 8.69 -8.65 3.93
C LYS A 29 7.65 -7.57 3.61
N THR A 30 7.40 -6.66 4.55
CA THR A 30 6.50 -5.51 4.34
C THR A 30 6.97 -4.67 3.16
N VAL A 31 8.26 -4.35 3.11
CA VAL A 31 8.85 -3.60 1.98
C VAL A 31 8.68 -4.34 0.65
N GLY A 32 8.90 -5.66 0.62
CA GLY A 32 8.69 -6.49 -0.57
C GLY A 32 7.24 -6.44 -1.07
N LEU A 33 6.28 -6.69 -0.18
CA LEU A 33 4.85 -6.64 -0.50
C LEU A 33 4.44 -5.29 -1.10
N TRP A 34 4.91 -4.18 -0.53
CA TRP A 34 4.60 -2.85 -1.03
C TRP A 34 5.25 -2.55 -2.37
N ARG A 35 6.44 -3.10 -2.64
CA ARG A 35 7.09 -3.00 -3.96
C ARG A 35 6.34 -3.79 -5.01
N GLU A 36 5.90 -5.01 -4.70
CA GLU A 36 5.10 -5.82 -5.62
C GLU A 36 3.76 -5.13 -5.93
N ARG A 37 3.06 -4.64 -4.90
CA ARG A 37 1.84 -3.87 -5.08
C ARG A 37 2.05 -2.58 -5.89
N PHE A 38 3.15 -1.88 -5.66
CA PHE A 38 3.50 -0.70 -6.46
C PHE A 38 3.86 -1.05 -7.91
N ALA A 39 4.48 -2.22 -8.16
CA ALA A 39 4.73 -2.68 -9.52
C ALA A 39 3.43 -3.01 -10.26
N ASP A 40 2.44 -3.57 -9.55
CA ASP A 40 1.15 -4.00 -10.10
C ASP A 40 0.19 -2.82 -10.34
N GLY A 41 0.06 -1.89 -9.39
CA GLY A 41 -0.92 -0.80 -9.43
C GLY A 41 -0.39 0.60 -9.12
N ARG A 42 0.94 0.80 -9.11
CA ARG A 42 1.62 2.09 -8.88
C ARG A 42 1.01 2.92 -7.75
N ILE A 43 0.59 4.15 -8.06
CA ILE A 43 0.04 5.12 -7.08
C ILE A 43 -1.34 4.66 -6.59
N GLU A 44 -2.13 4.01 -7.45
CA GLU A 44 -3.45 3.47 -7.08
C GLU A 44 -3.33 2.36 -6.05
N ALA A 45 -2.30 1.52 -6.12
CA ALA A 45 -2.03 0.49 -5.11
C ALA A 45 -1.63 1.06 -3.73
N ILE A 46 -1.08 2.29 -3.69
CA ILE A 46 -0.80 3.00 -2.43
C ILE A 46 -2.07 3.64 -1.87
N GLN A 47 -2.93 4.19 -2.75
CA GLN A 47 -4.20 4.84 -2.37
C GLN A 47 -5.29 3.83 -1.99
N ALA A 48 -5.38 2.69 -2.68
CA ALA A 48 -6.40 1.66 -2.49
C ALA A 48 -6.35 0.99 -1.10
N ASP A 49 -5.24 1.10 -0.38
CA ASP A 49 -5.06 0.54 0.96
C ASP A 49 -5.29 1.58 2.08
N ALA A 50 -5.74 2.80 1.74
CA ALA A 50 -6.32 3.74 2.70
C ALA A 50 -7.61 3.13 3.28
N PRO A 51 -8.01 3.48 4.53
CA PRO A 51 -9.19 2.87 5.14
C PRO A 51 -10.39 3.27 4.27
N ARG A 52 -11.08 2.29 3.68
CA ARG A 52 -12.40 2.53 3.10
C ARG A 52 -13.31 3.01 4.23
N GLY A 53 -13.39 4.32 4.38
CA GLY A 53 -14.43 4.99 5.14
C GLY A 53 -15.71 4.93 4.32
N ALA A 54 -16.41 3.79 4.45
CA ALA A 54 -17.87 3.59 4.41
C ALA A 54 -18.24 2.25 3.72
N PRO A 55 -19.19 1.49 4.28
CA PRO A 55 -19.83 0.39 3.58
C PRO A 55 -20.63 0.97 2.40
N ALA A 56 -20.71 0.25 1.30
CA ALA A 56 -21.78 0.49 0.33
C ALA A 56 -23.09 0.07 1.02
N SER A 57 -23.79 1.03 1.60
CA SER A 57 -25.19 0.90 1.98
C SER A 57 -26.00 1.83 1.08
N ASP A 58 -26.51 1.30 -0.03
CA ASP A 58 -27.65 1.78 -0.81
C ASP A 58 -27.95 0.70 -1.87
N GLY A 59 -29.11 0.05 -2.01
CA GLY A 59 -30.42 0.16 -1.41
C GLY A 59 -31.27 -0.96 -2.06
N CYS A 60 -32.36 -1.34 -1.39
CA CYS A 60 -33.53 -2.06 -1.90
C CYS A 60 -33.55 -2.45 -3.39
N THR A 61 -33.56 -3.75 -3.70
CA THR A 61 -34.45 -4.31 -4.74
C THR A 61 -34.91 -5.70 -4.32
N ARG A 62 -36.23 -5.80 -4.15
CA ARG A 62 -37.02 -7.01 -3.85
C ARG A 62 -37.08 -7.95 -5.08
N ALA A 63 -37.44 -9.20 -4.79
CA ALA A 63 -37.81 -10.34 -5.68
C ALA A 63 -36.61 -11.27 -5.96
N GLN A 64 -36.68 -12.57 -5.67
CA GLN A 64 -37.82 -13.51 -5.73
C GLN A 64 -37.77 -14.53 -4.59
#